data_AF-A0A6G6J863-F1
#
_entry.id   AF-A0A6G6J863-F1
#
_cell.length_a   1.000
_cell.length_b   1.000
_cell.length_c   1.000
_cell.angle_alpha   90.00
_cell.angle_beta   90.00
_cell.angle_gamma   90.00
#
_symmetry.space_group_name_H-M   'P 1'
#
loop_
_entity.id
_entity.type
_entity.pdbx_description
1 polymer ?
#
loop_
_entity_poly.entity_id
_entity_poly.type
_entity_poly.pdbx_seq_one_letter_code
_entity_poly.pdbx_strand_id
1 'polypeptide(L)'
;MQLITAPAQFALDFSAPAASLWPSLPMCPPGLLPDAVVALDDPLLAVCSLEIREHMRARRTFDEMLTEMRAISEVAEQRQRYGCRGVLGLGGARTYQDVGTLESVMDWMHDHELHRINQIKLSLPTTGEEMLAARERIQQRIAARKAKRQQAA
;
A
#
# COMPACT_ATOMS: atom_id res chain seq x y z
N MET A 1 64.55 23.11 -34.34
CA MET A 1 63.55 23.87 -33.56
C MET A 1 62.18 23.64 -34.18
N GLN A 2 61.15 23.68 -33.32
CA GLN A 2 59.74 23.27 -33.46
C GLN A 2 59.05 23.83 -34.74
N LEU A 3 57.99 23.21 -35.28
CA LEU A 3 56.63 23.23 -34.73
C LEU A 3 55.79 22.04 -35.25
N ILE A 4 55.27 21.24 -34.33
CA ILE A 4 54.21 20.26 -34.58
C ILE A 4 52.89 20.99 -34.29
N THR A 5 52.08 21.18 -35.33
CA THR A 5 50.76 21.80 -35.24
C THR A 5 49.78 20.82 -34.59
N ALA A 6 49.27 21.15 -33.40
CA ALA A 6 48.24 20.37 -32.71
C ALA A 6 46.86 20.57 -33.37
N PRO A 7 45.99 19.55 -33.42
CA PRO A 7 44.63 19.72 -33.93
C PRO A 7 43.76 20.47 -32.92
N ALA A 8 42.92 21.37 -33.44
CA ALA A 8 41.93 22.14 -32.69
C ALA A 8 41.01 21.20 -31.90
N GLN A 9 41.04 21.34 -30.57
CA GLN A 9 40.13 20.66 -29.66
C GLN A 9 38.77 21.39 -29.74
N PHE A 10 37.73 20.70 -30.20
CA PHE A 10 36.36 21.16 -30.06
C PHE A 10 35.95 21.01 -28.60
N ALA A 11 36.10 22.08 -27.82
CA ALA A 11 35.48 22.17 -26.50
C ALA A 11 33.96 22.37 -26.70
N LEU A 12 33.18 21.34 -26.44
CA LEU A 12 31.74 21.48 -26.25
C LEU A 12 31.54 22.00 -24.82
N ASP A 13 31.38 23.31 -24.69
CA ASP A 13 30.86 23.90 -23.46
C ASP A 13 29.43 23.38 -23.27
N PHE A 14 29.29 22.33 -22.46
CA PHE A 14 28.02 22.01 -21.82
C PHE A 14 27.74 23.07 -20.77
N SER A 15 27.32 24.26 -21.21
CA SER A 15 26.62 25.20 -20.36
C SER A 15 25.34 24.50 -19.91
N ALA A 16 25.32 24.03 -18.66
CA ALA A 16 24.11 23.53 -18.04
C ALA A 16 23.00 24.57 -18.25
N PRO A 17 21.87 24.22 -18.89
CA PRO A 17 20.75 25.14 -18.93
C PRO A 17 20.34 25.40 -17.48
N ALA A 18 20.20 26.69 -17.18
CA ALA A 18 19.80 27.22 -15.89
C ALA A 18 18.76 26.32 -15.22
N ALA A 19 19.02 25.98 -13.95
CA ALA A 19 18.10 25.25 -13.08
C ALA A 19 16.67 25.70 -13.34
N SER A 20 15.83 24.74 -13.70
CA SER A 20 14.45 24.89 -14.11
C SER A 20 13.70 25.92 -13.24
N LEU A 21 13.30 27.03 -13.86
CA LEU A 21 12.37 28.03 -13.33
C LEU A 21 10.94 27.47 -13.30
N TRP A 22 10.75 26.28 -12.71
CA TRP A 22 9.43 25.78 -12.38
C TRP A 22 9.24 25.97 -10.88
N PRO A 23 8.25 26.77 -10.44
CA PRO A 23 7.79 26.71 -9.08
C PRO A 23 7.44 25.25 -8.80
N SER A 24 8.10 24.65 -7.81
CA SER A 24 7.82 23.30 -7.33
C SER A 24 6.44 23.28 -6.68
N LEU A 25 5.39 23.33 -7.50
CA LEU A 25 4.07 22.90 -7.10
C LEU A 25 4.19 21.42 -6.75
N PRO A 26 3.62 20.95 -5.63
CA PRO A 26 3.50 19.52 -5.40
C PRO A 26 2.67 18.99 -6.57
N MET A 27 3.33 18.38 -7.55
CA MET A 27 2.66 17.88 -8.75
C MET A 27 1.66 16.78 -8.39
N CYS A 28 1.84 16.14 -7.23
CA CYS A 28 0.96 15.12 -6.68
C CYS A 28 0.03 15.69 -5.59
N PRO A 29 -1.29 15.46 -5.67
CA PRO A 29 -2.22 15.77 -4.58
C PRO A 29 -1.82 15.06 -3.27
N PRO A 30 -1.93 15.71 -2.09
CA PRO A 30 -1.49 15.13 -0.81
C PRO A 30 -2.12 13.77 -0.49
N GLY A 31 -3.40 13.58 -0.81
CA GLY A 31 -4.11 12.31 -0.58
C GLY A 31 -3.67 11.15 -1.47
N LEU A 32 -2.82 11.39 -2.47
CA LEU A 32 -2.27 10.37 -3.37
C LEU A 32 -0.80 10.06 -3.11
N LEU A 33 -0.20 10.73 -2.11
CA LEU A 33 1.18 10.48 -1.70
C LEU A 33 1.37 9.05 -1.19
N PRO A 34 2.62 8.53 -1.19
CA PRO A 34 2.90 7.15 -0.78
C PRO A 34 2.48 6.84 0.67
N ASP A 35 2.48 7.82 1.55
CA ASP A 35 2.20 7.70 2.98
C ASP A 35 0.75 8.07 3.36
N ALA A 36 -0.14 8.24 2.37
CA ALA A 36 -1.50 8.71 2.59
C ALA A 36 -2.35 7.79 3.49
N VAL A 37 -2.07 6.48 3.50
CA VAL A 37 -2.78 5.49 4.34
C VAL A 37 -1.83 4.73 5.24
N VAL A 38 -0.71 4.26 4.70
CA VAL A 38 0.31 3.48 5.43
C VAL A 38 1.59 4.28 5.42
N ALA A 39 2.04 4.69 6.61
CA ALA A 39 3.31 5.38 6.75
C ALA A 39 4.47 4.44 6.37
N LEU A 40 5.47 4.98 5.65
CA LEU A 40 6.64 4.22 5.19
C LEU A 40 7.50 3.70 6.35
N ASP A 41 7.47 4.40 7.48
CA ASP A 41 8.19 4.08 8.72
C ASP A 41 7.33 3.30 9.74
N ASP A 42 6.17 2.79 9.32
CA ASP A 42 5.32 2.00 10.20
C ASP A 42 6.08 0.74 10.68
N PRO A 43 6.26 0.55 12.00
CA PRO A 43 7.08 -0.51 12.55
C PRO A 43 6.55 -1.91 12.24
N LEU A 44 5.26 -2.05 11.94
CA LEU A 44 4.68 -3.33 11.55
C LEU A 44 5.18 -3.79 10.18
N LEU A 45 5.63 -2.89 9.30
CA LEU A 45 6.20 -3.27 8.00
C LEU A 45 7.51 -4.06 8.15
N ALA A 46 8.21 -3.91 9.28
CA ALA A 46 9.44 -4.66 9.57
C ALA A 46 9.17 -6.06 10.17
N VAL A 47 7.92 -6.37 10.54
CA VAL A 47 7.56 -7.64 11.17
C VAL A 47 7.49 -8.74 10.11
N CYS A 48 8.08 -9.90 10.42
CA CYS A 48 8.10 -11.03 9.50
C CYS A 48 6.70 -11.66 9.32
N SER A 49 6.45 -12.28 8.16
CA SER A 49 5.15 -12.88 7.82
C SER A 49 4.69 -13.99 8.77
N LEU A 50 5.59 -14.61 9.54
CA LEU A 50 5.25 -15.66 10.50
C LEU A 50 4.62 -15.09 11.78
N GLU A 51 5.08 -13.92 12.22
CA GLU A 51 4.69 -13.30 13.50
C GLU A 51 3.61 -12.20 13.30
N ILE A 52 3.43 -11.74 12.06
CA ILE A 52 2.56 -10.61 11.76
C ILE A 52 1.11 -10.81 12.23
N ARG A 53 0.61 -12.04 12.18
CA ARG A 53 -0.76 -12.37 12.60
C ARG A 53 -1.00 -11.98 14.05
N GLU A 54 -0.07 -12.36 14.94
CA GLU A 54 -0.18 -12.08 16.37
C GLU A 54 -0.01 -10.58 16.63
N HIS A 55 0.96 -9.95 15.98
CA HIS A 55 1.22 -8.52 16.11
C HIS A 55 0.09 -7.61 15.63
N MET A 56 -0.59 -7.99 14.55
CA MET A 56 -1.74 -7.25 14.01
C MET A 56 -2.96 -7.46 14.90
N ARG A 57 -3.31 -8.71 15.22
CA ARG A 57 -4.48 -9.03 16.07
C ARG A 57 -4.37 -8.47 17.48
N ALA A 58 -3.14 -8.27 18.00
CA ALA A 58 -2.92 -7.66 19.31
C ALA A 58 -3.16 -6.13 19.34
N ARG A 59 -3.09 -5.46 18.18
CA ARG A 59 -3.13 -3.99 18.10
C ARG A 59 -4.36 -3.46 17.39
N ARG A 60 -4.97 -4.25 16.51
CA ARG A 60 -6.08 -3.86 15.64
C ARG A 60 -7.17 -4.91 15.65
N THR A 61 -8.41 -4.45 15.60
CA THR A 61 -9.59 -5.28 15.37
C THR A 61 -9.67 -5.71 13.90
N PHE A 62 -10.45 -6.75 13.62
CA PHE A 62 -10.68 -7.20 12.24
C PHE A 62 -11.35 -6.11 11.39
N ASP A 63 -12.28 -5.36 11.96
CA ASP A 63 -12.95 -4.27 11.25
C ASP A 63 -11.99 -3.13 10.90
N GLU A 64 -11.05 -2.79 11.79
CA GLU A 64 -10.00 -1.80 11.51
C GLU A 64 -9.07 -2.28 10.39
N MET A 65 -8.63 -3.54 10.44
CA MET A 65 -7.80 -4.12 9.38
C MET A 65 -8.51 -4.12 8.01
N LEU A 66 -9.80 -4.47 7.97
CA LEU A 66 -10.59 -4.42 6.74
C LEU A 66 -10.79 -2.99 6.24
N THR A 67 -10.97 -2.04 7.15
CA THR A 67 -11.13 -0.62 6.82
C THR A 67 -9.84 -0.04 6.25
N GLU A 68 -8.70 -0.39 6.81
CA GLU A 68 -7.39 -0.02 6.26
C GLU A 68 -7.20 -0.61 4.86
N MET A 69 -7.51 -1.90 4.65
CA MET A 69 -7.41 -2.53 3.33
C MET A 69 -8.30 -1.84 2.28
N ARG A 70 -9.51 -1.40 2.68
CA ARG A 70 -10.40 -0.59 1.83
C ARG A 70 -9.77 0.78 1.52
N ALA A 71 -9.26 1.49 2.53
CA ALA A 71 -8.64 2.79 2.34
C ALA A 71 -7.45 2.75 1.37
N ILE A 72 -6.57 1.73 1.49
CA ILE A 72 -5.47 1.51 0.53
C ILE A 72 -6.01 1.31 -0.89
N SER A 73 -7.06 0.50 -1.04
CA SER A 73 -7.66 0.21 -2.35
C SER A 73 -8.31 1.45 -2.96
N GLU A 74 -9.03 2.25 -2.16
CA GLU A 74 -9.64 3.50 -2.59
C GLU A 74 -8.60 4.52 -3.06
N VAL A 75 -7.49 4.67 -2.33
CA VAL A 75 -6.40 5.55 -2.73
C VAL A 75 -5.74 5.06 -4.03
N ALA A 76 -5.53 3.76 -4.19
CA ALA A 76 -5.03 3.19 -5.42
C ALA A 76 -5.98 3.41 -6.62
N GLU A 77 -7.30 3.30 -6.42
CA GLU A 77 -8.29 3.67 -7.44
C GLU A 77 -8.22 5.17 -7.79
N GLN A 78 -8.02 6.04 -6.81
CA GLN A 78 -7.86 7.47 -7.07
C GLN A 78 -6.57 7.75 -7.86
N ARG A 79 -5.48 7.07 -7.53
CA ARG A 79 -4.22 7.12 -8.29
C ARG A 79 -4.42 6.63 -9.73
N GLN A 80 -5.18 5.55 -9.93
CA GLN A 80 -5.56 5.05 -11.26
C GLN A 80 -6.34 6.08 -12.07
N ARG A 81 -7.32 6.76 -11.46
CA ARG A 81 -8.08 7.84 -12.11
C ARG A 81 -7.21 9.05 -12.42
N TYR A 82 -6.21 9.35 -11.59
CA TYR A 82 -5.27 10.44 -11.81
C TYR A 82 -4.32 10.18 -12.99
N GLY A 83 -3.89 8.93 -13.20
CA GLY A 83 -3.24 8.50 -14.43
C GLY A 83 -1.74 8.82 -14.55
N CYS A 84 -1.16 9.72 -13.75
CA CYS A 84 0.24 10.13 -13.91
C CYS A 84 1.20 9.39 -12.95
N ARG A 85 1.56 8.14 -13.23
CA ARG A 85 2.42 7.31 -12.34
C ARG A 85 3.77 7.92 -12.01
N GLY A 86 4.43 8.55 -12.98
CA GLY A 86 5.72 9.21 -12.76
C GLY A 86 5.65 10.33 -11.71
N VAL A 87 4.53 11.07 -11.69
CA VAL A 87 4.27 12.12 -10.70
C VAL A 87 3.96 11.54 -9.31
N LEU A 88 3.35 10.36 -9.26
CA LEU A 88 2.98 9.66 -8.03
C LEU A 88 4.16 8.90 -7.38
N GLY A 89 5.35 8.91 -8.00
CA GLY A 89 6.50 8.14 -7.51
C GLY A 89 6.26 6.62 -7.51
N LEU A 90 5.29 6.13 -8.29
CA LEU A 90 5.00 4.70 -8.48
C LEU A 90 6.04 4.09 -9.44
N GLY A 91 7.32 4.15 -9.06
CA GLY A 91 8.46 3.71 -9.87
C GLY A 91 9.07 2.39 -9.38
N GLY A 92 9.08 1.39 -10.25
CA GLY A 92 9.72 0.07 -10.11
C GLY A 92 9.85 -0.59 -11.49
N ALA A 93 10.21 -1.87 -11.63
CA ALA A 93 10.40 -2.53 -12.94
C ALA A 93 9.20 -2.45 -13.93
N ARG A 94 8.05 -1.96 -13.45
CA ARG A 94 6.82 -1.64 -14.20
C ARG A 94 6.81 -0.20 -14.76
N THR A 95 7.94 0.50 -14.81
CA THR A 95 8.06 1.94 -15.11
C THR A 95 7.71 2.38 -16.53
N TYR A 96 7.60 1.45 -17.47
CA TYR A 96 7.21 1.76 -18.86
C TYR A 96 5.71 1.57 -19.15
N GLN A 97 4.94 1.22 -18.13
CA GLN A 97 3.50 1.01 -18.26
C GLN A 97 2.75 2.30 -17.89
N ASP A 98 2.48 3.10 -18.93
CA ASP A 98 1.57 4.24 -18.88
C ASP A 98 0.10 3.78 -18.86
N VAL A 99 -0.80 4.75 -18.66
CA VAL A 99 -2.26 4.55 -18.64
C VAL A 99 -2.71 3.71 -19.83
N GLY A 100 -3.30 2.53 -19.56
CA GLY A 100 -3.82 1.61 -20.59
C GLY A 100 -3.09 0.26 -20.69
N THR A 101 -1.92 0.10 -20.06
CA THR A 101 -1.24 -1.21 -19.92
C THR A 101 -1.42 -1.85 -18.54
N LEU A 102 -2.01 -1.11 -17.60
CA LEU A 102 -2.30 -1.54 -16.24
C LEU A 102 -3.79 -1.82 -16.12
N GLU A 103 -4.12 -3.06 -15.76
CA GLU A 103 -5.50 -3.53 -15.69
C GLU A 103 -6.01 -3.61 -14.24
N SER A 104 -5.13 -3.68 -13.24
CA SER A 104 -5.50 -3.89 -11.84
C SER A 104 -5.24 -2.68 -10.95
N VAL A 105 -6.12 -2.47 -9.97
CA VAL A 105 -5.94 -1.48 -8.88
C VAL A 105 -4.62 -1.71 -8.11
N MET A 106 -4.18 -2.97 -8.01
CA MET A 106 -2.92 -3.34 -7.36
C MET A 106 -1.69 -2.73 -8.05
N ASP A 107 -1.78 -2.40 -9.34
CA ASP A 107 -0.69 -1.78 -10.09
C ASP A 107 -0.49 -0.30 -9.73
N TRP A 108 -1.45 0.28 -9.00
CA TRP A 108 -1.48 1.67 -8.54
C TRP A 108 -1.20 1.82 -7.04
N MET A 109 -0.76 0.74 -6.40
CA MET A 109 -0.30 0.72 -5.01
C MET A 109 1.22 0.82 -4.95
N HIS A 110 1.72 1.44 -3.87
CA HIS A 110 3.14 1.40 -3.53
C HIS A 110 3.50 0.06 -2.89
N ASP A 111 4.79 -0.32 -2.93
CA ASP A 111 5.25 -1.63 -2.45
C ASP A 111 4.93 -1.88 -0.96
N HIS A 112 5.02 -0.85 -0.12
CA HIS A 112 4.71 -0.97 1.31
C HIS A 112 3.20 -1.13 1.58
N GLU A 113 2.36 -0.54 0.73
CA GLU A 113 0.90 -0.73 0.78
C GLU A 113 0.53 -2.17 0.37
N LEU A 114 1.14 -2.69 -0.70
CA LEU A 114 1.02 -4.08 -1.10
C LEU A 114 1.45 -5.02 0.02
N HIS A 115 2.57 -4.70 0.67
CA HIS A 115 3.06 -5.44 1.83
C HIS A 115 2.03 -5.41 2.98
N ARG A 116 1.50 -4.23 3.33
CA ARG A 116 0.46 -4.08 4.36
C ARG A 116 -0.79 -4.91 4.06
N ILE A 117 -1.27 -4.89 2.81
CA ILE A 117 -2.42 -5.73 2.42
C ILE A 117 -2.13 -7.21 2.66
N ASN A 118 -0.93 -7.68 2.30
CA ASN A 118 -0.55 -9.05 2.56
C ASN A 118 -0.53 -9.38 4.06
N GLN A 119 0.04 -8.49 4.88
CA GLN A 119 0.05 -8.60 6.34
C GLN A 119 -1.38 -8.70 6.92
N ILE A 120 -2.31 -7.87 6.44
CA ILE A 120 -3.72 -7.92 6.82
C ILE A 120 -4.33 -9.27 6.43
N LYS A 121 -4.14 -9.73 5.19
CA LYS A 121 -4.68 -11.00 4.70
C LYS A 121 -4.22 -12.19 5.55
N LEU A 122 -2.96 -12.22 5.97
CA LEU A 122 -2.41 -13.24 6.87
C LEU A 122 -2.97 -13.16 8.30
N SER A 123 -3.53 -12.02 8.66
CA SER A 123 -4.04 -11.71 10.00
C SER A 123 -5.55 -11.88 10.14
N LEU A 124 -6.30 -11.87 9.04
CA LEU A 124 -7.74 -12.10 9.07
C LEU A 124 -8.09 -13.51 9.57
N PRO A 125 -9.31 -13.72 10.09
CA PRO A 125 -9.77 -15.05 10.49
C PRO A 125 -9.72 -16.02 9.33
N THR A 126 -9.26 -17.24 9.59
CA THR A 126 -9.42 -18.32 8.61
C THR A 126 -10.87 -18.79 8.59
N THR A 127 -11.32 -19.36 7.48
CA THR A 127 -12.67 -19.94 7.38
C THR A 127 -12.97 -20.94 8.51
N GLY A 128 -11.96 -21.71 8.95
CA GLY A 128 -12.08 -22.62 10.09
C GLY A 128 -12.36 -21.89 11.42
N GLU A 129 -11.63 -20.80 11.70
CA GLU A 129 -11.86 -19.96 12.88
C GLU A 129 -13.26 -19.33 12.85
N GLU A 130 -13.71 -18.84 11.70
CA GLU A 130 -15.05 -18.27 11.54
C GLU A 130 -16.16 -19.31 11.77
N MET A 131 -15.98 -20.53 11.25
CA MET A 131 -16.92 -21.63 11.45
C MET A 131 -17.01 -22.03 12.93
N LEU A 132 -15.89 -22.09 13.64
CA LEU A 132 -15.87 -22.37 15.08
C LEU A 132 -16.58 -21.27 15.87
N ALA A 133 -16.25 -20.00 15.60
CA ALA A 133 -16.92 -18.86 16.22
C ALA A 133 -18.42 -18.82 15.91
N ALA A 134 -18.85 -19.22 14.72
CA ALA A 134 -20.25 -19.35 14.35
C ALA A 134 -20.94 -20.48 15.15
N ARG A 135 -20.28 -21.64 15.27
CA ARG A 135 -20.77 -22.78 16.06
C ARG A 135 -20.95 -22.41 17.53
N GLU A 136 -19.97 -21.73 18.12
CA GLU A 136 -20.03 -21.26 19.51
C GLU A 136 -21.19 -20.29 19.73
N ARG A 137 -21.39 -19.32 18.83
CA ARG A 137 -22.54 -18.40 18.87
C ARG A 137 -23.87 -19.15 18.84
N ILE A 138 -24.00 -20.19 18.01
CA ILE A 138 -25.20 -21.02 17.94
C ILE A 138 -25.40 -21.79 19.26
N GLN A 139 -24.32 -22.39 19.80
CA GLN A 139 -24.38 -23.13 21.05
C GLN A 139 -24.76 -22.24 22.24
N GLN A 140 -24.19 -21.04 22.34
CA GLN A 140 -24.55 -20.05 23.36
C GLN A 140 -26.03 -19.66 23.27
N ARG A 141 -26.55 -19.42 22.06
CA ARG A 141 -27.98 -19.13 21.85
C ARG A 141 -28.87 -20.30 22.27
N ILE A 142 -28.47 -21.54 22.00
CA ILE A 142 -29.21 -22.73 22.44
C ILE A 142 -29.17 -22.86 23.96
N ALA A 143 -28.01 -22.67 24.59
CA ALA A 143 -27.84 -22.72 26.04
C ALA A 143 -28.70 -21.65 26.74
N ALA A 144 -28.67 -20.40 26.25
CA ALA A 144 -29.50 -19.31 26.77
C ALA A 144 -31.00 -19.62 26.68
N ARG A 145 -31.45 -20.24 25.57
CA ARG A 145 -32.84 -20.68 25.41
C ARG A 145 -33.21 -21.78 26.42
N LYS A 146 -32.32 -22.73 26.68
CA LYS A 146 -32.53 -23.80 27.68
C LYS A 146 -32.60 -23.23 29.10
N ALA A 147 -31.68 -22.35 29.47
CA ALA A 147 -31.67 -21.70 30.78
C ALA A 147 -32.95 -20.90 31.04
N LYS A 148 -33.42 -20.12 30.04
CA LYS A 148 -34.69 -19.39 30.15
C LYS A 148 -35.90 -20.30 30.36
N ARG A 149 -35.92 -21.49 29.76
CA ARG A 149 -37.00 -22.48 29.97
C ARG A 149 -36.95 -23.10 31.37
N GLN A 150 -35.74 -23.34 31.90
CA GLN A 150 -35.56 -23.88 33.24
C GLN A 150 -35.91 -22.87 34.35
N GLN A 151 -35.75 -21.58 34.11
CA GLN A 151 -36.16 -20.51 35.04
C GLN A 151 -37.67 -20.23 35.03
N ALA A 152 -38.38 -20.68 33.99
CA ALA A 152 -39.82 -20.48 33.82
C ALA A 152 -40.65 -21.71 34.21
N ALA A 153 -40.00 -22.78 34.69
CA ALA A 153 -40.59 -24.01 35.20
C ALA A 153 -40.34 -24.09 36.71
#